data_AF-A0A3N0Z698-F1
#
_entry.id   AF-A0A3N0Z698-F1
#
_cell.length_a   1.000
_cell.length_b   1.000
_cell.length_c   1.000
_cell.angle_alpha   90.00
_cell.angle_beta   90.00
_cell.angle_gamma   90.00
#
_symmetry.space_group_name_H-M   'P 1'
#
loop_
_entity.id
_entity.type
_entity.pdbx_description
1 polymer ?
#
loop_
_entity_poly.entity_id
_entity_poly.type
_entity_poly.pdbx_seq_one_letter_code
_entity_poly.pdbx_strand_id
1 'polypeptide(L)'
;MAIFQVFQAKLLRSMDESGVEETAFRDLRSVTDLALRATKAAAQAIGRSMASLVVLERHLWLNLTEIKDQDKTAFLDAPVSPSGLFGPAVEGFTERFTAAQMSSQAMKHFLPKRSSSASAPSRPRPAPAQQTKSAPSASQAAPPKEHRHRSRSSKRTTFSRSQGPRPKIVLDPAPPKSS
;
A
#
# COMPACT_ATOMS: atom_id res chain seq x y z
N MET A 1 -30.69 6.98 8.80
CA MET A 1 -31.26 5.75 9.41
C MET A 1 -32.19 6.06 10.57
N ALA A 2 -31.73 6.71 11.65
CA ALA A 2 -32.58 7.01 12.82
C ALA A 2 -33.88 7.76 12.46
N ILE A 3 -33.83 8.72 11.53
CA ILE A 3 -35.01 9.49 11.10
C ILE A 3 -36.10 8.58 10.49
N PHE A 4 -35.72 7.61 9.65
CA PHE A 4 -36.68 6.67 9.05
C PHE A 4 -37.27 5.72 10.08
N GLN A 5 -36.47 5.26 11.05
CA GLN A 5 -36.95 4.40 12.14
C GLN A 5 -37.95 5.14 13.03
N VAL A 6 -37.65 6.38 13.41
CA VAL A 6 -38.57 7.22 14.22
C VAL A 6 -39.85 7.51 13.46
N PHE A 7 -39.75 7.83 12.16
CA PHE A 7 -40.92 8.09 11.33
C PHE A 7 -41.78 6.83 11.15
N GLN A 8 -41.15 5.68 10.88
CA GLN A 8 -41.82 4.39 10.80
C GLN A 8 -42.54 4.02 12.12
N ALA A 9 -41.89 4.23 13.27
CA ALA A 9 -42.50 3.99 14.58
C ALA A 9 -43.71 4.90 14.83
N LYS A 10 -43.64 6.18 14.42
CA LYS A 10 -44.77 7.11 14.50
C LYS A 10 -45.93 6.70 13.59
N LEU A 11 -45.64 6.30 12.35
CA LEU A 11 -46.64 5.79 11.40
C LEU A 11 -47.35 4.55 11.94
N LEU A 12 -46.58 3.56 12.40
CA LEU A 12 -47.14 2.34 12.99
C LEU A 12 -48.04 2.64 14.19
N ARG A 13 -47.61 3.55 15.07
CA ARG A 13 -48.44 3.99 16.20
C ARG A 13 -49.72 4.69 15.75
N SER A 14 -49.67 5.54 14.72
CA SER A 14 -50.88 6.20 14.21
C SER A 14 -51.87 5.20 13.60
N MET A 15 -51.37 4.17 12.93
CA MET A 15 -52.21 3.14 12.31
C MET A 15 -52.87 2.21 13.35
N ASP A 16 -52.20 1.97 14.48
CA ASP A 16 -52.75 1.22 15.61
C ASP A 16 -53.92 1.97 16.27
N GLU A 17 -53.79 3.29 16.45
CA GLU A 17 -54.77 4.13 17.14
C GLU A 17 -55.96 4.54 16.24
N SER A 18 -55.74 4.76 14.94
CA SER A 18 -56.74 5.31 14.00
C SER A 18 -57.20 4.36 12.91
N GLY A 19 -56.68 3.13 12.88
CA GLY A 19 -56.95 2.15 11.83
C GLY A 19 -56.02 2.27 10.62
N VAL A 20 -56.07 1.27 9.73
CA VAL A 20 -55.18 1.17 8.57
C VAL A 20 -55.74 1.97 7.40
N GLU A 21 -55.20 3.17 7.20
CA GLU A 21 -55.42 3.99 6.00
C GLU A 21 -54.49 3.57 4.84
N GLU A 22 -55.01 3.59 3.60
CA GLU A 22 -54.25 3.18 2.42
C GLU A 22 -53.02 4.09 2.19
N THR A 23 -53.16 5.38 2.48
CA THR A 23 -52.09 6.39 2.38
C THR A 23 -50.99 6.13 3.40
N ALA A 24 -51.35 5.80 4.65
CA ALA A 24 -50.40 5.46 5.70
C ALA A 24 -49.61 4.18 5.37
N PHE A 25 -50.28 3.17 4.80
CA PHE A 25 -49.62 1.95 4.36
C PHE A 25 -48.64 2.20 3.20
N ARG A 26 -49.01 3.06 2.25
CA ARG A 26 -48.11 3.49 1.15
C ARG A 26 -46.87 4.20 1.70
N ASP A 27 -47.05 5.12 2.65
CA ASP A 27 -45.95 5.85 3.27
C ASP A 27 -45.03 4.92 4.06
N LEU A 28 -45.59 3.97 4.82
CA LEU A 28 -44.83 2.95 5.52
C LEU A 28 -43.95 2.13 4.56
N ARG A 29 -44.50 1.71 3.41
CA ARG A 29 -43.75 0.98 2.38
C ARG A 29 -42.64 1.84 1.78
N SER A 30 -42.94 3.11 1.48
CA SER A 30 -41.97 4.07 0.92
C SER A 30 -40.78 4.31 1.87
N VAL A 31 -41.07 4.53 3.15
CA VAL A 31 -40.05 4.75 4.19
C VAL A 31 -39.18 3.51 4.38
N THR A 32 -39.79 2.34 4.36
CA THR A 32 -39.07 1.07 4.49
C THR A 32 -38.13 0.86 3.30
N ASP A 33 -38.60 1.09 2.06
CA ASP A 33 -37.75 1.02 0.87
C ASP A 33 -36.57 2.01 0.96
N LEU A 34 -36.85 3.24 1.39
CA LEU A 34 -35.81 4.26 1.55
C LEU A 34 -34.79 3.88 2.64
N ALA A 35 -35.24 3.31 3.76
CA ALA A 35 -34.36 2.81 4.82
C ALA A 35 -33.48 1.64 4.33
N LEU A 36 -34.03 0.72 3.54
CA LEU A 36 -33.27 -0.38 2.93
C LEU A 36 -32.23 0.14 1.93
N ARG A 37 -32.59 1.09 1.07
CA ARG A 37 -31.63 1.74 0.15
C ARG A 37 -30.51 2.46 0.91
N ALA A 38 -30.85 3.19 1.96
CA ALA A 38 -29.88 3.87 2.81
C ALA A 38 -28.94 2.87 3.50
N THR A 39 -29.46 1.75 3.97
CA THR A 39 -28.65 0.67 4.60
C THR A 39 -27.73 0.01 3.57
N LYS A 40 -28.24 -0.29 2.38
CA LYS A 40 -27.42 -0.81 1.27
C LYS A 40 -26.28 0.15 0.93
N ALA A 41 -26.57 1.45 0.82
CA ALA A 41 -25.54 2.46 0.56
C ALA A 41 -24.50 2.52 1.69
N ALA A 42 -24.93 2.43 2.95
CA ALA A 42 -24.02 2.39 4.10
C ALA A 42 -23.13 1.13 4.08
N ALA A 43 -23.70 -0.05 3.82
CA ALA A 43 -22.94 -1.30 3.70
C ALA A 43 -21.92 -1.23 2.55
N GLN A 44 -22.32 -0.65 1.40
CA GLN A 44 -21.41 -0.43 0.28
C GLN A 44 -20.27 0.55 0.63
N ALA A 45 -20.57 1.62 1.38
CA ALA A 45 -19.56 2.57 1.82
C ALA A 45 -18.56 1.89 2.77
N ILE A 46 -19.04 1.11 3.74
CA ILE A 46 -18.20 0.32 4.65
C ILE A 46 -17.33 -0.67 3.87
N GLY A 47 -17.92 -1.41 2.92
CA GLY A 47 -17.19 -2.33 2.04
C GLY A 47 -16.06 -1.65 1.26
N ARG A 48 -16.31 -0.46 0.71
CA ARG A 48 -15.28 0.34 0.02
C ARG A 48 -14.19 0.83 0.96
N SER A 49 -14.54 1.25 2.17
CA SER A 49 -13.56 1.64 3.20
C SER A 49 -12.67 0.48 3.62
N MET A 50 -13.25 -0.71 3.84
CA MET A 50 -12.48 -1.92 4.15
C MET A 50 -11.56 -2.33 3.00
N ALA A 51 -12.05 -2.31 1.75
CA ALA A 51 -11.22 -2.57 0.58
C ALA A 51 -10.03 -1.59 0.48
N SER A 52 -10.28 -0.31 0.77
CA SER A 52 -9.22 0.72 0.78
C SER A 52 -8.17 0.46 1.87
N LEU A 53 -8.60 0.00 3.05
CA LEU A 53 -7.69 -0.37 4.14
C LEU A 53 -6.79 -1.55 3.74
N VAL A 54 -7.35 -2.58 3.11
CA VAL A 54 -6.59 -3.73 2.61
C VAL A 54 -5.56 -3.30 1.56
N VAL A 55 -5.91 -2.39 0.66
CA VAL A 55 -4.97 -1.84 -0.33
C VAL A 55 -3.82 -1.09 0.34
N LEU A 56 -4.11 -0.25 1.34
CA LEU A 56 -3.07 0.44 2.11
C LEU A 56 -2.15 -0.53 2.84
N GLU A 57 -2.71 -1.58 3.44
CA GLU A 57 -1.94 -2.62 4.11
C GLU A 57 -1.01 -3.36 3.13
N ARG A 58 -1.51 -3.72 1.93
CA ARG A 58 -0.69 -4.30 0.86
C ARG A 58 0.47 -3.39 0.48
N HIS A 59 0.18 -2.10 0.26
CA HIS A 59 1.21 -1.12 -0.07
C HIS A 59 2.27 -1.00 1.02
N LEU A 60 1.86 -0.97 2.29
CA LEU A 60 2.79 -0.91 3.42
C LEU A 60 3.68 -2.15 3.47
N TRP A 61 3.08 -3.34 3.42
CA TRP A 61 3.83 -4.60 3.42
C TRP A 61 4.85 -4.65 2.29
N LEU A 62 4.44 -4.35 1.05
CA LEU A 62 5.33 -4.38 -0.11
C LEU A 62 6.45 -3.31 -0.02
N ASN A 63 6.19 -2.15 0.56
CA ASN A 63 7.23 -1.12 0.79
C ASN A 63 8.32 -1.59 1.75
N LEU A 64 7.99 -2.46 2.71
CA LEU A 64 8.94 -3.00 3.68
C LEU A 64 9.69 -4.24 3.16
N THR A 65 9.31 -4.75 1.98
CA THR A 65 9.98 -5.89 1.35
C THR A 65 11.06 -5.46 0.34
N GLU A 66 12.11 -6.26 0.18
CA GLU A 66 13.14 -6.10 -0.85
C GLU A 66 12.70 -6.67 -2.23
N ILE A 67 11.40 -6.62 -2.53
CA ILE A 67 10.86 -7.06 -3.82
C ILE A 67 11.08 -5.95 -4.86
N LYS A 68 11.38 -6.33 -6.10
CA LYS A 68 11.51 -5.38 -7.21
C LYS A 68 10.17 -4.74 -7.53
N ASP A 69 10.16 -3.46 -7.89
CA ASP A 69 8.91 -2.73 -8.16
C ASP A 69 8.09 -3.34 -9.32
N GLN A 70 8.75 -3.99 -10.28
CA GLN A 70 8.08 -4.74 -11.35
C GLN A 70 7.20 -5.86 -10.79
N ASP A 71 7.70 -6.60 -9.80
CA ASP A 71 6.99 -7.72 -9.19
C ASP A 71 5.91 -7.23 -8.21
N LYS A 72 6.07 -6.05 -7.59
CA LYS A 72 5.06 -5.45 -6.69
C LYS A 72 3.73 -5.17 -7.37
N THR A 73 3.74 -4.79 -8.65
CA THR A 73 2.51 -4.45 -9.40
C THR A 73 1.52 -5.61 -9.43
N ALA A 74 2.00 -6.84 -9.66
CA ALA A 74 1.18 -8.04 -9.69
C ALA A 74 0.46 -8.31 -8.35
N PHE A 75 1.08 -7.96 -7.22
CA PHE A 75 0.47 -8.09 -5.89
C PHE A 75 -0.57 -7.00 -5.60
N LEU A 76 -0.38 -5.80 -6.14
CA LEU A 76 -1.31 -4.68 -5.96
C LEU A 76 -2.57 -4.86 -6.83
N ASP A 77 -2.40 -5.38 -8.05
CA ASP A 77 -3.49 -5.62 -9.00
C ASP A 77 -4.32 -6.88 -8.68
N ALA A 78 -3.84 -7.73 -7.77
CA ALA A 78 -4.58 -8.92 -7.34
C ALA A 78 -5.92 -8.53 -6.70
N PRO A 79 -7.01 -9.28 -6.91
CA PRO A 79 -8.26 -9.02 -6.20
C PRO A 79 -8.09 -9.21 -4.68
N VAL A 80 -8.94 -8.56 -3.89
CA VAL A 80 -9.01 -8.82 -2.44
C VAL A 80 -9.59 -10.21 -2.23
N SER A 81 -8.84 -11.07 -1.55
CA SER A 81 -9.26 -12.44 -1.22
C SER A 81 -9.57 -12.55 0.26
N PRO A 82 -10.66 -13.24 0.66
CA PRO A 82 -10.90 -13.55 2.07
C PRO A 82 -9.86 -14.52 2.66
N SER A 83 -9.12 -15.27 1.83
CA SER A 83 -8.11 -16.23 2.28
C SER A 83 -6.80 -15.60 2.76
N GLY A 84 -6.57 -14.30 2.49
CA GLY A 84 -5.37 -13.60 2.95
C GLY A 84 -5.07 -12.34 2.15
N LEU A 85 -4.13 -11.53 2.67
CA LEU A 85 -3.83 -10.19 2.18
C LEU A 85 -3.53 -10.16 0.68
N PHE A 86 -2.75 -11.11 0.16
CA PHE A 86 -2.33 -11.16 -1.25
C PHE A 86 -3.01 -12.27 -2.06
N GLY A 87 -3.79 -13.14 -1.40
CA GLY A 87 -4.52 -14.23 -2.05
C GLY A 87 -3.62 -15.14 -2.90
N PRO A 88 -4.14 -15.68 -4.02
CA PRO A 88 -3.40 -16.57 -4.91
C PRO A 88 -2.14 -15.96 -5.56
N ALA A 89 -1.98 -14.63 -5.54
CA ALA A 89 -0.81 -13.98 -6.15
C ALA A 89 0.52 -14.41 -5.48
N VAL A 90 0.46 -14.82 -4.21
CA VAL A 90 1.64 -15.34 -3.47
C VAL A 90 2.10 -16.68 -4.00
N GLU A 91 1.17 -17.55 -4.42
CA GLU A 91 1.49 -18.90 -4.86
C GLU A 91 2.36 -18.88 -6.12
N GLY A 92 1.94 -18.11 -7.14
CA GLY A 92 2.73 -17.92 -8.36
C GLY A 92 4.09 -17.24 -8.11
N PHE A 93 4.22 -16.37 -7.10
CA PHE A 93 5.52 -15.82 -6.72
C PHE A 93 6.40 -16.86 -6.03
N THR A 94 5.84 -17.69 -5.16
CA THR A 94 6.55 -18.74 -4.42
C THR A 94 7.14 -19.78 -5.38
N GLU A 95 6.38 -20.16 -6.41
CA GLU A 95 6.87 -21.06 -7.46
C GLU A 95 8.06 -20.48 -8.22
N ARG A 96 7.96 -19.22 -8.67
CA ARG A 96 9.06 -18.54 -9.38
C ARG A 96 10.29 -18.36 -8.50
N PHE A 97 10.08 -18.01 -7.23
CA PHE A 97 11.15 -17.90 -6.27
C PHE A 97 11.87 -19.24 -6.07
N THR A 98 11.10 -20.32 -5.91
CA THR A 98 11.65 -21.67 -5.77
C THR A 98 12.42 -22.09 -7.03
N ALA A 99 11.86 -21.87 -8.21
CA ALA A 99 12.53 -22.17 -9.48
C ALA A 99 13.84 -21.36 -9.64
N ALA A 100 13.82 -20.07 -9.29
CA ALA A 100 15.00 -19.22 -9.33
C ALA A 100 16.07 -19.65 -8.30
N GLN A 101 15.67 -20.07 -7.10
CA GLN A 101 16.58 -20.62 -6.09
C GLN A 101 17.23 -21.91 -6.58
N MET A 102 16.45 -22.85 -7.12
CA MET A 102 16.95 -24.11 -7.67
C MET A 102 17.93 -23.86 -8.83
N SER A 103 17.59 -22.93 -9.73
CA SER A 103 18.48 -22.51 -10.82
C SER A 103 19.78 -21.88 -10.31
N SER A 104 19.70 -20.99 -9.31
CA SER A 104 20.87 -20.36 -8.70
C SER A 104 21.78 -21.39 -8.01
N GLN A 105 21.20 -22.35 -7.30
CA GLN A 105 21.94 -23.44 -6.69
C GLN A 105 22.62 -24.31 -7.76
N ALA A 106 21.90 -24.68 -8.82
CA ALA A 106 22.46 -25.41 -9.95
C ALA A 106 23.66 -24.65 -10.55
N MET A 107 23.51 -23.35 -10.82
CA MET A 107 24.61 -22.52 -11.36
C MET A 107 25.84 -22.47 -10.46
N LYS A 108 25.67 -22.46 -9.12
CA LYS A 108 26.81 -22.55 -8.18
C LYS A 108 27.61 -23.85 -8.31
N HIS A 109 26.98 -24.94 -8.74
CA HIS A 109 27.67 -26.20 -9.00
C HIS A 109 28.45 -26.19 -10.32
N PHE A 110 28.08 -25.34 -11.29
CA PHE A 110 28.75 -25.22 -12.59
C PHE A 110 29.87 -24.17 -12.61
N LEU A 111 29.89 -23.22 -11.68
CA LEU A 111 30.99 -22.25 -11.57
C LEU A 111 32.22 -22.96 -10.97
N PRO A 112 33.39 -22.89 -11.63
CA PRO A 112 34.63 -23.37 -11.04
C PRO A 112 34.82 -22.69 -9.69
N LYS A 113 34.74 -23.45 -8.60
CA LYS A 113 35.22 -22.98 -7.31
C LYS A 113 36.64 -22.53 -7.59
N ARG A 114 36.95 -21.23 -7.46
CA ARG A 114 38.34 -20.80 -7.37
C ARG A 114 38.90 -21.62 -6.22
N SER A 115 39.64 -22.68 -6.55
CA SER A 115 40.47 -23.39 -5.61
C SER A 115 41.21 -22.28 -4.89
N SER A 116 41.06 -22.24 -3.57
CA SER A 116 42.00 -21.51 -2.73
C SER A 116 43.36 -22.12 -3.06
N SER A 117 44.01 -21.51 -4.05
CA SER A 117 45.22 -21.98 -4.65
C SER A 117 46.29 -21.72 -3.62
N ALA A 118 46.79 -22.84 -3.08
CA ALA A 118 48.07 -22.96 -2.42
C ALA A 118 48.26 -22.04 -1.22
N SER A 119 48.29 -22.68 -0.04
CA SER A 119 49.29 -22.42 0.99
C SER A 119 50.53 -21.65 0.49
N ALA A 120 50.51 -20.33 0.61
CA ALA A 120 51.72 -19.55 0.71
C ALA A 120 52.09 -19.52 2.20
N PRO A 121 53.29 -19.99 2.59
CA PRO A 121 53.70 -19.98 3.99
C PRO A 121 53.71 -18.54 4.48
N SER A 122 53.12 -18.37 5.66
CA SER A 122 53.14 -17.17 6.49
C SER A 122 54.50 -16.48 6.47
N ARG A 123 54.58 -15.27 5.89
CA ARG A 123 55.68 -14.36 6.17
C ARG A 123 55.50 -13.86 7.61
N PRO A 124 56.47 -14.06 8.51
CA PRO A 124 56.30 -13.63 9.89
C PRO A 124 56.26 -12.10 9.95
N ARG A 125 55.20 -11.60 10.58
CA ARG A 125 55.09 -10.24 11.13
C ARG A 125 56.29 -10.02 12.08
N PRO A 126 57.11 -8.96 11.93
CA PRO A 126 58.05 -8.59 12.98
C PRO A 126 57.24 -8.10 14.19
N ALA A 127 57.45 -8.76 15.33
CA ALA A 127 56.95 -8.33 16.63
C ALA A 127 57.88 -7.23 17.23
N PRO A 128 57.44 -6.51 18.27
CA PRO A 128 57.76 -5.11 18.53
C PRO A 128 59.05 -4.88 19.32
N ALA A 129 59.76 -3.78 19.04
CA ALA A 129 60.81 -3.28 19.91
C ALA A 129 60.20 -2.36 21.00
N GLN A 130 60.26 -2.82 22.25
CA GLN A 130 60.30 -1.99 23.46
C GLN A 130 61.55 -1.09 23.36
N GLN A 131 61.61 0.16 23.85
CA GLN A 131 61.62 0.63 25.25
C GLN A 131 61.99 2.14 25.14
N THR A 132 61.43 3.12 25.85
CA THR A 132 61.76 3.49 27.24
C THR A 132 60.82 4.60 27.78
N LYS A 133 60.76 4.65 29.13
CA LYS A 133 59.93 5.40 30.12
C LYS A 133 59.97 6.95 29.96
N SER A 134 58.98 7.75 30.39
CA SER A 134 58.48 7.96 31.78
C SER A 134 57.12 8.70 31.85
N ALA A 135 56.40 8.58 32.98
CA ALA A 135 55.06 9.15 33.31
C ALA A 135 55.19 10.33 34.33
N PRO A 136 54.12 10.87 34.98
CA PRO A 136 52.67 11.00 34.66
C PRO A 136 52.14 12.46 34.83
N SER A 137 50.90 12.79 34.39
CA SER A 137 50.12 13.87 35.04
C SER A 137 48.61 13.77 34.74
N ALA A 138 47.83 14.30 35.66
CA ALA A 138 46.50 13.86 36.09
C ALA A 138 45.30 14.53 35.38
N SER A 139 44.15 13.86 35.54
CA SER A 139 42.79 14.39 35.73
C SER A 139 42.20 15.41 34.75
N GLN A 140 41.11 15.05 34.05
CA GLN A 140 39.74 15.51 34.36
C GLN A 140 38.70 15.05 33.32
N ALA A 141 37.46 14.93 33.78
CA ALA A 141 36.30 14.39 33.10
C ALA A 141 35.39 15.48 32.46
N ALA A 142 34.73 15.08 31.35
CA ALA A 142 33.41 15.51 30.82
C ALA A 142 33.22 16.91 30.16
N PRO A 143 32.13 17.19 29.36
CA PRO A 143 31.51 16.43 28.24
C PRO A 143 31.12 17.36 27.01
N PRO A 144 30.05 17.14 26.19
CA PRO A 144 30.06 17.25 24.72
C PRO A 144 29.56 18.59 24.12
N LYS A 145 29.79 18.84 22.81
CA LYS A 145 29.13 19.95 22.09
C LYS A 145 28.43 19.52 20.80
N GLU A 146 27.12 19.48 20.93
CA GLU A 146 26.06 19.60 19.95
C GLU A 146 26.26 20.86 19.07
N HIS A 147 26.28 20.71 17.74
CA HIS A 147 26.14 21.83 16.80
C HIS A 147 24.95 21.64 15.88
N ARG A 148 23.97 22.48 16.21
CA ARG A 148 22.64 22.71 15.67
C ARG A 148 22.73 23.25 14.24
N HIS A 149 21.95 22.63 13.35
CA HIS A 149 21.22 23.21 12.21
C HIS A 149 21.92 24.23 11.31
N ARG A 150 22.13 23.83 10.05
CA ARG A 150 22.10 24.77 8.91
C ARG A 150 21.05 24.35 7.90
N SER A 151 19.93 25.06 7.94
CA SER A 151 18.88 25.07 6.94
C SER A 151 19.29 25.92 5.73
N ARG A 152 18.60 25.65 4.59
CA ARG A 152 18.62 26.35 3.28
C ARG A 152 19.72 25.83 2.33
N SER A 153 19.48 25.52 1.06
CA SER A 153 18.41 25.88 0.12
C SER A 153 18.56 24.94 -1.09
N SER A 154 17.47 24.33 -1.58
CA SER A 154 17.48 23.69 -2.90
C SER A 154 16.35 24.25 -3.76
N LYS A 155 16.77 24.67 -4.96
CA LYS A 155 16.08 25.49 -5.93
C LYS A 155 14.78 24.86 -6.45
N ARG A 156 13.82 25.76 -6.68
CA ARG A 156 12.63 25.59 -7.52
C ARG A 156 13.06 25.17 -8.94
N THR A 157 12.57 24.02 -9.41
CA THR A 157 12.39 23.75 -10.84
C THR A 157 10.94 23.37 -11.10
N THR A 158 10.38 24.16 -12.00
CA THR A 158 9.04 24.22 -12.57
C THR A 158 8.45 22.89 -13.00
N PHE A 159 7.17 22.70 -12.67
CA PHE A 159 6.28 21.69 -13.23
C PHE A 159 6.17 21.85 -14.75
N SER A 160 6.67 20.90 -15.54
CA SER A 160 6.27 20.74 -16.95
C SER A 160 5.07 19.80 -17.02
N ARG A 161 3.89 20.40 -17.15
CA ARG A 161 2.62 19.76 -17.48
C ARG A 161 2.76 19.06 -18.84
N SER A 162 2.95 17.75 -18.85
CA SER A 162 2.78 16.91 -20.04
C SER A 162 1.29 16.93 -20.41
N GLN A 163 0.93 17.79 -21.37
CA GLN A 163 -0.32 17.64 -22.10
C GLN A 163 -0.08 16.60 -23.20
N GLY A 164 -0.69 15.42 -23.05
CA GLY A 164 -0.81 14.47 -24.15
C GLY A 164 -1.70 15.04 -25.28
N PRO A 165 -1.63 14.46 -26.49
CA PRO A 165 -2.36 14.97 -27.64
C PRO A 165 -3.87 14.96 -27.40
N ARG A 166 -4.52 16.12 -27.46
CA ARG A 166 -5.98 16.22 -27.46
C ARG A 166 -6.53 15.68 -28.79
N PRO A 167 -7.58 14.85 -28.78
CA PRO A 167 -8.31 14.53 -30.00
C PRO A 167 -9.00 15.80 -30.54
N LYS A 168 -8.77 16.11 -31.82
CA LYS A 168 -9.52 17.15 -32.55
C LYS A 168 -10.93 16.62 -32.76
N ILE A 169 -11.88 17.06 -31.92
CA ILE A 169 -13.31 16.89 -32.21
C ILE A 169 -13.62 17.87 -33.34
N VAL A 170 -13.72 17.35 -34.55
CA VAL A 170 -14.32 18.04 -35.69
C VAL A 170 -15.82 18.06 -35.44
N LEU A 171 -16.37 19.25 -35.17
CA LEU A 171 -17.78 19.52 -35.40
C LEU A 171 -17.96 19.76 -36.90
N ASP A 172 -18.82 18.99 -37.54
CA ASP A 172 -19.43 19.37 -38.83
C ASP A 172 -20.83 18.69 -38.95
N PRO A 173 -21.70 19.09 -39.89
CA PRO A 173 -22.92 19.82 -39.54
C PRO A 173 -24.22 19.13 -40.03
N ALA A 174 -25.33 19.51 -39.39
CA ALA A 174 -26.73 19.49 -39.82
C ALA A 174 -27.40 18.20 -40.40
N PRO A 175 -28.65 17.90 -40.00
CA PRO A 175 -29.39 16.71 -40.41
C PRO A 175 -30.02 16.83 -41.83
N PRO A 176 -30.29 15.71 -42.51
CA PRO A 176 -30.91 15.70 -43.83
C PRO A 176 -32.40 16.11 -43.74
N LYS A 177 -32.83 16.96 -44.69
CA LYS A 177 -34.23 17.29 -44.92
C LYS A 177 -34.94 16.08 -45.54
N SER A 178 -36.05 15.66 -44.96
CA SER A 178 -36.98 14.73 -45.60
C SER A 178 -37.65 15.43 -46.78
N SER A 179 -37.67 14.78 -47.93
CA SER A 179 -38.72 14.99 -48.94
C SER A 179 -39.94 14.13 -48.58
#